data_AF-A0A8T4WJD6-F1
#
_entry.id   AF-A0A8T4WJD6-F1
#
_cell.length_a   1.000
_cell.length_b   1.000
_cell.length_c   1.000
_cell.angle_alpha   90.00
_cell.angle_beta   90.00
_cell.angle_gamma   90.00
#
_symmetry.space_group_name_H-M   'P 1'
#
loop_
_entity.id
_entity.type
_entity.pdbx_description
1 polymer ?
#
loop_
_entity_poly.entity_id
_entity_poly.type
_entity_poly.pdbx_seq_one_letter_code
_entity_poly.pdbx_strand_id
1 'polypeptide(L)'
;GKAPNQEIYKKLCNPLISDGWEKLQETLDLLSSLDTRTVIRHTLVDDWNLDDSFVSDYARLIKRADPDFVEPKGYVFVGQSRQRMTIKNMPTHDQIKHFSTLLSKELGYPITNEKSDSRVVLLSSQRKPNIIKTG
;
A
#
# COMPACT_ATOMS: atom_id res chain seq x y z
N GLY A 1 -0.57 -0.26 4.44
CA GLY A 1 -1.86 -0.68 5.04
C GLY A 1 -2.85 -1.12 3.97
N LYS A 2 -3.97 -1.75 4.32
CA LYS A 2 -4.96 -2.26 3.34
C LYS A 2 -5.93 -1.20 2.83
N ALA A 3 -6.13 -0.09 3.52
CA ALA A 3 -7.22 0.83 3.20
C ALA A 3 -6.71 2.21 2.74
N PRO A 4 -7.29 2.79 1.68
CA PRO A 4 -6.99 4.15 1.21
C PRO A 4 -7.70 5.24 2.01
N ASN A 5 -8.83 4.93 2.64
CA ASN A 5 -9.65 5.88 3.40
C ASN A 5 -10.37 5.17 4.57
N GLN A 6 -11.02 5.97 5.42
CA GLN A 6 -11.67 5.47 6.65
C GLN A 6 -12.83 4.51 6.37
N GLU A 7 -13.58 4.74 5.29
CA GLU A 7 -14.71 3.88 4.90
C GLU A 7 -14.21 2.47 4.55
N ILE A 8 -13.23 2.39 3.64
CA ILE A 8 -12.62 1.13 3.26
C ILE A 8 -11.89 0.49 4.45
N TYR A 9 -11.30 1.29 5.35
CA TYR A 9 -10.67 0.78 6.57
C TYR A 9 -11.68 0.05 7.45
N LYS A 10 -12.86 0.63 7.71
CA LYS A 10 -13.92 -0.01 8.49
C LYS A 10 -14.38 -1.32 7.84
N LYS A 11 -14.55 -1.33 6.51
CA LYS A 11 -14.99 -2.51 5.75
C LYS A 11 -13.95 -3.64 5.72
N LEU A 12 -12.68 -3.34 5.46
CA LEU A 12 -11.61 -4.34 5.28
C LEU A 12 -10.97 -4.83 6.58
N CYS A 13 -10.74 -3.90 7.51
CA CYS A 13 -9.93 -4.14 8.69
C CYS A 13 -10.75 -4.61 9.89
N ASN A 14 -12.08 -4.39 9.89
CA ASN A 14 -12.96 -4.70 11.02
C ASN A 14 -12.32 -4.30 12.38
N PRO A 15 -11.99 -3.00 12.55
CA PRO A 15 -11.19 -2.56 13.68
C PRO A 15 -11.91 -2.82 15.01
N LEU A 16 -11.18 -3.35 16.00
CA LEU A 16 -11.69 -3.59 17.34
C LEU A 16 -11.68 -2.34 18.24
N ILE A 17 -11.00 -1.28 17.79
CA ILE A 17 -10.89 0.00 18.49
C ILE A 17 -11.53 1.10 17.65
N SER A 18 -12.20 2.05 18.31
CA SER A 18 -12.99 3.10 17.64
C SER A 18 -12.15 4.16 16.94
N ASP A 19 -10.93 4.40 17.41
CA ASP A 19 -9.98 5.42 16.93
C ASP A 19 -8.81 4.83 16.11
N GLY A 20 -8.97 3.61 15.61
CA GLY A 20 -7.89 2.89 14.91
C GLY A 20 -7.45 3.56 13.60
N TRP A 21 -8.33 4.34 12.96
CA TRP A 21 -7.99 5.08 11.75
C TRP A 21 -7.14 6.32 12.06
N GLU A 22 -7.49 7.02 13.12
CA GLU A 22 -6.79 8.19 13.63
C GLU A 22 -5.38 7.81 14.07
N LYS A 23 -5.23 6.72 14.84
CA LYS A 23 -3.91 6.16 15.22
C LYS A 23 -3.07 5.72 14.02
N LEU A 24 -3.72 5.16 12.98
CA LEU A 24 -3.01 4.83 11.74
C LEU A 24 -2.46 6.09 11.08
N GLN A 25 -3.23 7.17 11.05
CA GLN A 25 -2.78 8.45 10.51
C GLN A 25 -1.62 9.05 11.32
N GLU A 26 -1.69 9.01 12.65
CA GLU A 26 -0.57 9.41 13.52
C GLU A 26 0.70 8.58 13.23
N THR A 27 0.54 7.28 13.02
CA THR A 27 1.67 6.39 12.68
C THR A 27 2.29 6.78 11.33
N LEU A 28 1.48 7.17 10.35
CA LEU A 28 1.97 7.64 9.06
C LEU A 28 2.79 8.92 9.20
N ASP A 29 2.39 9.86 10.06
CA ASP A 29 3.15 11.09 10.31
C ASP A 29 4.53 10.84 10.92
N LEU A 30 4.63 9.83 11.78
CA LEU A 30 5.90 9.48 12.43
C LEU A 30 6.88 8.81 11.47
N LEU A 31 6.39 8.26 10.36
CA LEU A 31 7.16 7.37 9.48
C LEU A 31 8.33 8.11 8.81
N SER A 32 8.12 9.36 8.42
CA SER A 32 9.13 10.24 7.81
C SER A 32 10.23 10.68 8.78
N SER A 33 9.99 10.60 10.09
CA SER A 33 10.95 10.98 11.13
C SER A 33 11.96 9.88 11.47
N LEU A 34 11.75 8.66 10.95
CA LEU A 34 12.58 7.50 11.27
C LEU A 34 13.90 7.54 10.48
N ASP A 35 15.03 7.40 11.18
CA ASP A 35 16.36 7.30 10.54
C ASP A 35 16.66 5.88 10.04
N THR A 36 15.79 5.37 9.18
CA THR A 36 15.93 4.05 8.58
C THR A 36 15.21 4.00 7.24
N ARG A 37 15.47 2.94 6.48
CA ARG A 37 14.76 2.70 5.23
C ARG A 37 13.29 2.37 5.49
N THR A 38 12.39 3.09 4.85
CA THR A 38 10.95 3.00 5.06
C THR A 38 10.21 2.44 3.83
N VAL A 39 9.20 1.61 4.08
CA VAL A 39 8.38 0.99 3.02
C VAL A 39 6.92 1.04 3.41
N ILE A 40 6.06 1.51 2.51
CA ILE A 40 4.61 1.33 2.63
C ILE A 40 4.15 0.22 1.70
N ARG A 41 3.70 -0.89 2.28
CA ARG A 41 3.08 -1.98 1.53
C ARG A 41 1.55 -1.90 1.56
N HIS A 42 0.94 -1.98 0.39
CA HIS A 42 -0.50 -2.05 0.20
C HIS A 42 -0.90 -3.43 -0.30
N THR A 43 -1.83 -4.09 0.38
CA THR A 43 -2.43 -5.33 -0.13
C THR A 43 -3.71 -4.98 -0.87
N LEU A 44 -3.67 -5.15 -2.19
CA LEU A 44 -4.73 -4.82 -3.14
C LEU A 44 -5.63 -6.03 -3.36
N VAL A 45 -6.93 -5.83 -3.24
CA VAL A 45 -8.01 -6.82 -3.27
C VAL A 45 -9.00 -6.34 -4.32
N ASP A 46 -9.24 -7.20 -5.31
CA ASP A 46 -10.17 -6.89 -6.39
C ASP A 46 -11.59 -6.68 -5.84
N ASP A 47 -12.34 -5.73 -6.42
CA ASP A 47 -13.66 -5.22 -5.99
C ASP A 47 -13.72 -4.52 -4.62
N TRP A 48 -12.59 -4.34 -3.91
CA TRP A 48 -12.62 -3.81 -2.54
C TRP A 48 -11.80 -2.53 -2.37
N ASN A 49 -10.55 -2.52 -2.83
CA ASN A 49 -9.65 -1.37 -2.69
C ASN A 49 -8.74 -1.17 -3.91
N LEU A 50 -9.02 -1.86 -5.00
CA LEU A 50 -8.28 -1.82 -6.25
C LEU A 50 -9.18 -1.23 -7.33
N ASP A 51 -9.20 0.10 -7.41
CA ASP A 51 -9.95 0.87 -8.39
C ASP A 51 -9.28 2.22 -8.58
N ASP A 52 -9.35 2.78 -9.79
CA ASP A 52 -8.70 4.06 -10.13
C ASP A 52 -9.16 5.21 -9.24
N SER A 53 -10.41 5.18 -8.75
CA SER A 53 -10.95 6.18 -7.81
C SER A 53 -10.18 6.24 -6.48
N PHE A 54 -9.48 5.18 -6.08
CA PHE A 54 -8.70 5.15 -4.85
C PHE A 54 -7.28 5.69 -5.01
N VAL A 55 -6.81 5.97 -6.23
CA VAL A 55 -5.42 6.39 -6.47
C VAL A 55 -5.07 7.64 -5.68
N SER A 56 -5.94 8.66 -5.72
CA SER A 56 -5.69 9.93 -5.01
C SER A 56 -5.69 9.75 -3.49
N ASP A 57 -6.55 8.87 -2.97
CA ASP A 57 -6.60 8.55 -1.54
C ASP A 57 -5.31 7.85 -1.07
N TYR A 58 -4.84 6.84 -1.81
CA TYR A 58 -3.56 6.20 -1.51
C TYR A 58 -2.40 7.18 -1.59
N ALA A 59 -2.36 8.00 -2.64
CA ALA A 59 -1.31 8.99 -2.83
C ALA A 59 -1.26 9.99 -1.67
N ARG A 60 -2.41 10.47 -1.18
CA ARG A 60 -2.48 11.36 -0.02
C ARG A 60 -1.85 10.74 1.23
N LEU A 61 -2.15 9.47 1.53
CA LEU A 61 -1.56 8.76 2.67
C LEU A 61 -0.05 8.54 2.51
N ILE A 62 0.38 8.19 1.30
CA ILE A 62 1.79 7.93 1.00
C ILE A 62 2.61 9.23 1.05
N LYS A 63 2.11 10.32 0.46
CA LYS A 63 2.76 11.64 0.50
C LYS A 63 2.93 12.13 1.94
N ARG A 64 1.94 11.89 2.80
CA ARG A 64 2.00 12.21 4.23
C ARG A 64 3.10 11.45 4.96
N ALA A 65 3.26 10.16 4.66
CA ALA A 65 4.26 9.31 5.30
C ALA A 65 5.66 9.40 4.68
N ASP A 66 5.77 9.94 3.47
CA ASP A 66 6.99 10.15 2.71
C ASP A 66 7.99 8.97 2.78
N PRO A 67 7.61 7.74 2.34
CA PRO A 67 8.47 6.58 2.45
C PRO A 67 9.55 6.54 1.36
N ASP A 68 10.59 5.71 1.55
CA ASP A 68 11.56 5.43 0.48
C ASP A 68 10.95 4.60 -0.65
N PHE A 69 10.08 3.63 -0.30
CA PHE A 69 9.47 2.70 -1.23
C PHE A 69 7.97 2.50 -0.98
N VAL A 70 7.25 2.17 -2.05
CA VAL A 70 5.85 1.74 -2.01
C VAL A 70 5.73 0.38 -2.71
N GLU A 71 5.05 -0.57 -2.07
CA GLU A 71 4.81 -1.91 -2.60
C GLU A 71 3.31 -2.20 -2.75
N PRO A 72 2.71 -1.92 -3.92
CA PRO A 72 1.41 -2.45 -4.30
C PRO A 72 1.53 -3.96 -4.54
N LYS A 73 0.84 -4.76 -3.72
CA LYS A 73 0.88 -6.21 -3.76
C LYS A 73 -0.52 -6.79 -3.80
N GLY A 74 -0.76 -7.70 -4.73
CA GLY A 74 -2.01 -8.43 -4.85
C GLY A 74 -2.27 -9.32 -3.64
N TYR A 75 -3.51 -9.31 -3.20
CA TYR A 75 -4.05 -10.31 -2.29
C TYR A 75 -3.91 -11.71 -2.89
N VAL A 76 -3.71 -12.72 -2.03
CA VAL A 76 -3.64 -14.13 -2.42
C VAL A 76 -4.61 -14.91 -1.53
N PHE A 77 -5.40 -15.79 -2.13
CA PHE A 77 -6.46 -16.55 -1.47
C PHE A 77 -5.92 -17.71 -0.60
N VAL A 78 -5.42 -17.39 0.59
CA VAL A 78 -4.82 -18.35 1.53
C VAL A 78 -5.23 -18.13 2.99
N GLY A 79 -5.19 -19.19 3.79
CA GLY A 79 -5.43 -19.14 5.24
C GLY A 79 -6.81 -18.60 5.65
N GLN A 80 -6.85 -17.83 6.73
CA GLN A 80 -8.08 -17.27 7.31
C GLN A 80 -8.82 -16.29 6.38
N SER A 81 -8.17 -15.78 5.33
CA SER A 81 -8.83 -14.89 4.37
C SER A 81 -9.97 -15.58 3.61
N ARG A 82 -9.94 -16.91 3.52
CA ARG A 82 -10.96 -17.73 2.85
C ARG A 82 -12.34 -17.68 3.51
N GLN A 83 -12.42 -17.24 4.77
CA GLN A 83 -13.70 -17.08 5.48
C GLN A 83 -14.41 -15.77 5.15
N ARG A 84 -13.70 -14.79 4.54
CA ARG A 84 -14.21 -13.42 4.33
C ARG A 84 -14.13 -12.94 2.88
N MET A 85 -13.39 -13.66 2.04
CA MET A 85 -13.14 -13.30 0.64
C MET A 85 -13.25 -14.55 -0.22
N THR A 86 -13.31 -14.37 -1.53
CA THR A 86 -13.32 -15.46 -2.51
C THR A 86 -12.09 -15.39 -3.41
N ILE A 87 -11.84 -16.45 -4.19
CA ILE A 87 -10.76 -16.44 -5.19
C ILE A 87 -10.91 -15.34 -6.23
N LYS A 88 -12.14 -14.87 -6.49
CA LYS A 88 -12.42 -13.75 -7.41
C LYS A 88 -11.83 -12.43 -6.94
N ASN A 89 -11.59 -12.28 -5.63
CA ASN A 89 -10.99 -11.07 -5.07
C ASN A 89 -9.46 -11.03 -5.22
N MET A 90 -8.85 -12.07 -5.80
CA MET A 90 -7.42 -12.11 -6.10
C MET A 90 -7.16 -11.38 -7.43
N PRO A 91 -6.53 -10.19 -7.41
CA PRO A 91 -6.26 -9.47 -8.64
C PRO A 91 -5.19 -10.17 -9.50
N THR A 92 -5.24 -9.90 -10.80
CA THR A 92 -4.16 -10.23 -11.73
C THR A 92 -2.96 -9.30 -11.53
N HIS A 93 -1.79 -9.71 -12.02
CA HIS A 93 -0.61 -8.84 -12.01
C HIS A 93 -0.84 -7.57 -12.85
N ASP A 94 -1.56 -7.67 -13.97
CA ASP A 94 -1.83 -6.53 -14.85
C ASP A 94 -2.71 -5.48 -14.20
N GLN A 95 -3.74 -5.88 -13.44
CA GLN A 95 -4.55 -4.95 -12.64
C GLN A 95 -3.68 -4.18 -11.62
N ILE A 96 -2.75 -4.87 -10.96
CA ILE A 96 -1.84 -4.24 -10.00
C ILE A 96 -0.87 -3.30 -10.70
N LYS A 97 -0.32 -3.71 -11.85
CA LYS A 97 0.59 -2.88 -12.65
C LYS A 97 -0.10 -1.64 -13.20
N HIS A 98 -1.34 -1.77 -13.65
CA HIS A 98 -2.17 -0.65 -14.09
C HIS A 98 -2.34 0.36 -12.96
N PHE A 99 -2.87 -0.09 -11.82
CA PHE A 99 -3.07 0.76 -10.65
C PHE A 99 -1.76 1.40 -10.17
N SER A 100 -0.67 0.62 -10.14
CA SER A 100 0.66 1.11 -9.75
C SER A 100 1.20 2.17 -10.70
N THR A 101 0.85 2.11 -11.99
CA THR A 101 1.24 3.10 -12.98
C THR A 101 0.54 4.44 -12.74
N LEU A 102 -0.76 4.41 -12.40
CA LEU A 102 -1.50 5.61 -12.03
C LEU A 102 -0.97 6.21 -10.72
N LEU A 103 -0.75 5.37 -9.71
CA LEU A 103 -0.18 5.78 -8.44
C LEU A 103 1.23 6.35 -8.59
N SER A 104 2.07 5.75 -9.44
CA SER A 104 3.41 6.23 -9.77
C SER A 104 3.38 7.64 -10.34
N LYS A 105 2.47 7.91 -11.28
CA LYS A 105 2.29 9.26 -11.87
C LYS A 105 1.85 10.28 -10.83
N GLU A 106 0.89 9.91 -9.98
CA GLU A 106 0.36 10.80 -8.94
C GLU A 106 1.38 11.12 -7.83
N LEU A 107 2.27 10.18 -7.53
CA LEU A 107 3.33 10.34 -6.52
C LEU A 107 4.62 10.95 -7.06
N GLY A 108 4.90 10.82 -8.36
CA GLY A 108 6.23 11.04 -8.91
C GLY A 108 7.25 9.97 -8.53
N TYR A 109 6.79 8.81 -8.04
CA TYR A 109 7.66 7.68 -7.64
C TYR A 109 7.72 6.69 -8.80
N PRO A 110 8.81 6.61 -9.58
CA PRO A 110 8.90 5.67 -10.70
C PRO A 110 8.81 4.22 -10.22
N ILE A 111 8.21 3.37 -11.06
CA ILE A 111 8.27 1.91 -10.91
C ILE A 111 9.71 1.47 -11.19
N THR A 112 10.32 0.78 -10.22
CA THR A 112 11.71 0.30 -10.32
C THR A 112 11.82 -1.20 -10.46
N ASN A 113 10.79 -1.95 -10.07
CA ASN A 113 10.78 -3.41 -10.20
C ASN A 113 9.36 -3.98 -10.16
N GLU A 114 9.20 -5.22 -10.60
CA GLU A 114 7.98 -5.99 -10.46
C GLU A 114 8.27 -7.49 -10.40
N LYS A 115 7.35 -8.26 -9.79
CA LYS A 115 7.42 -9.72 -9.79
C LYS A 115 6.03 -10.30 -9.98
N SER A 116 5.75 -10.72 -11.22
CA SER A 116 4.45 -11.26 -11.65
C SER A 116 3.97 -12.44 -10.81
N ASP A 117 4.83 -13.41 -10.53
CA ASP A 117 4.49 -14.61 -9.73
C ASP A 117 4.01 -14.24 -8.32
N SER A 118 4.50 -13.12 -7.79
CA SER A 118 4.16 -12.59 -6.47
C SER A 118 3.13 -11.47 -6.52
N ARG A 119 2.64 -11.11 -7.72
CA ARG A 119 1.67 -10.05 -7.97
C ARG A 119 2.08 -8.76 -7.25
N VAL A 120 3.31 -8.30 -7.47
CA VAL A 120 3.84 -7.14 -6.74
C VAL A 120 4.59 -6.21 -7.68
N VAL A 121 4.42 -4.92 -7.44
CA VAL A 121 5.16 -3.83 -8.09
C VAL A 121 5.90 -3.05 -7.00
N LEU A 122 7.04 -2.47 -7.35
CA LEU A 122 7.84 -1.63 -6.47
C LEU A 122 7.99 -0.24 -7.06
N LEU A 123 7.63 0.78 -6.30
CA LEU A 123 7.84 2.19 -6.61
C LEU A 123 8.89 2.74 -5.64
N SER A 124 9.71 3.69 -6.11
CA SER A 124 10.76 4.31 -5.27
C SER A 124 10.73 5.83 -5.35
N SER A 125 10.95 6.49 -4.21
CA SER A 125 11.13 7.94 -4.14
C SER A 125 12.42 8.44 -4.80
N GLN A 126 13.34 7.53 -5.18
CA GLN A 126 14.70 7.83 -5.67
C GLN A 126 15.60 8.59 -4.69
N ARG A 127 15.14 8.87 -3.46
CA ARG A 127 15.97 9.41 -2.40
C ARG A 127 17.01 8.37 -2.00
N LYS A 128 18.22 8.84 -1.67
CA LYS A 128 19.23 7.95 -1.08
C LYS A 128 18.68 7.50 0.28
N PRO A 129 18.46 6.20 0.51
CA PRO A 129 18.01 5.73 1.80
C PRO A 129 19.06 6.13 2.86
N ASN A 130 18.61 6.47 4.06
CA ASN A 130 19.52 6.58 5.20
C ASN A 130 20.07 5.18 5.48
N ILE A 131 21.25 4.89 4.92
CA ILE A 131 21.98 3.66 5.22
C ILE A 131 22.54 3.87 6.62
N ILE A 132 21.98 3.15 7.58
CA ILE A 132 22.54 3.07 8.93
C ILE A 132 24.00 2.62 8.77
N LYS A 133 24.95 3.52 9.02
CA LYS A 133 26.36 3.18 9.11
C LYS A 133 26.52 2.34 10.36
N THR A 134 26.65 1.04 10.22
CA THR A 134 27.17 0.19 11.30
C THR A 134 28.63 0.58 11.49
N GLY A 135 28.93 1.24 12.62
CA GLY A 135 30.28 1.43 13.11
C GLY A 135 30.87 0.14 13.67
#